data_AF-A0A7V9QPN4-F1
#
_entry.id   AF-A0A7V9QPN4-F1
#
_cell.length_a   1.000
_cell.length_b   1.000
_cell.length_c   1.000
_cell.angle_alpha   90.00
_cell.angle_beta   90.00
_cell.angle_gamma   90.00
#
_symmetry.space_group_name_H-M   'P 1'
#
loop_
_entity.id
_entity.type
_entity.pdbx_description
1 polymer ?
#
loop_
_entity_poly.entity_id
_entity_poly.type
_entity_poly.pdbx_seq_one_letter_code
_entity_poly.pdbx_strand_id
1 'polypeptide(L)'
;MTQTTPDPELESVRIRLLKVLRLAQQGVGGERENAEALLEKLLRKHSMTLADLEGTGDSPQVRVWVSASDAEERIVLSQLAIRLFGTRRKLWTQQGRFEVGVDVSSSEKAAIEIAWEVYREAFAEARHALVLGFCFKHDLYASEENGSTEMSDEERERGRCAMALADVLPKVESPGRRLGSG
;
A
#
# COMPACT_ATOMS: atom_id res chain seq x y z
N MET A 1 -30.63 14.32 30.63
CA MET A 1 -30.41 14.15 29.17
C MET A 1 -28.95 13.82 28.97
N THR A 2 -28.59 12.54 29.07
CA THR A 2 -27.23 12.07 28.78
C THR A 2 -27.08 12.01 27.27
N GLN A 3 -26.24 12.88 26.72
CA GLN A 3 -25.80 12.79 25.33
C GLN A 3 -24.98 11.51 25.22
N THR A 4 -25.55 10.49 24.57
CA THR A 4 -24.81 9.31 24.15
C THR A 4 -23.89 9.74 23.01
N THR A 5 -22.62 9.95 23.33
CA THR A 5 -21.55 10.04 22.32
C THR A 5 -21.65 8.79 21.43
N PRO A 6 -21.70 8.92 20.08
CA PRO A 6 -21.73 7.74 19.22
C PRO A 6 -20.42 6.97 19.44
N ASP A 7 -20.55 5.67 19.67
CA ASP A 7 -19.43 4.73 19.79
C ASP A 7 -18.51 4.88 18.56
N PRO A 8 -17.23 5.28 18.73
CA PRO A 8 -16.31 5.46 17.62
C PRO A 8 -15.97 4.15 16.86
N GLU A 9 -16.40 2.97 17.36
CA GLU A 9 -16.05 1.67 16.77
C GLU A 9 -16.99 1.17 15.64
N LEU A 10 -18.14 1.81 15.38
CA LEU A 10 -19.09 1.34 14.34
C LEU A 10 -18.91 2.06 12.99
N GLU A 11 -17.70 2.02 12.45
CA GLU A 11 -17.45 2.47 11.08
C GLU A 11 -17.78 1.36 10.07
N SER A 12 -18.61 1.62 9.07
CA SER A 12 -18.91 0.61 8.04
C SER A 12 -17.65 0.24 7.24
N VAL A 13 -17.61 -0.97 6.70
CA VAL A 13 -16.50 -1.43 5.82
C VAL A 13 -16.33 -0.47 4.64
N ARG A 14 -17.44 0.02 4.07
CA ARG A 14 -17.44 1.05 3.03
C ARG A 14 -16.67 2.31 3.45
N ILE A 15 -16.95 2.87 4.63
CA ILE A 15 -16.29 4.12 5.06
C ILE A 15 -14.79 3.87 5.30
N ARG A 16 -14.42 2.73 5.90
CA ARG A 16 -13.01 2.34 6.06
C ARG A 16 -12.29 2.23 4.71
N LEU A 17 -12.93 1.61 3.73
CA LEU A 17 -12.41 1.45 2.38
C LEU A 17 -12.25 2.81 1.68
N LEU A 18 -13.24 3.70 1.77
CA LEU A 18 -13.14 5.07 1.23
C LEU A 18 -11.97 5.85 1.84
N LYS A 19 -11.73 5.71 3.15
CA LYS A 19 -10.57 6.32 3.81
C LYS A 19 -9.26 5.75 3.28
N VAL A 20 -9.17 4.45 3.11
CA VAL A 20 -8.02 3.73 2.55
C VAL A 20 -7.73 4.21 1.12
N LEU A 21 -8.74 4.25 0.26
CA LEU A 21 -8.61 4.72 -1.13
C LEU A 21 -8.18 6.19 -1.20
N ARG A 22 -8.77 7.04 -0.37
CA ARG A 22 -8.37 8.45 -0.27
C ARG A 22 -6.91 8.60 0.15
N LEU A 23 -6.45 7.82 1.12
CA LEU A 23 -5.05 7.87 1.57
C LEU A 23 -4.08 7.41 0.49
N ALA A 24 -4.42 6.35 -0.25
CA ALA A 24 -3.59 5.88 -1.37
C ALA A 24 -3.46 6.96 -2.46
N GLN A 25 -4.56 7.64 -2.78
CA GLN A 25 -4.56 8.73 -3.77
C GLN A 25 -3.85 10.01 -3.29
N GLN A 26 -3.75 10.23 -1.98
CA GLN A 26 -3.02 11.37 -1.43
C GLN A 26 -1.48 11.22 -1.55
N GLY A 27 -0.98 10.03 -1.90
CA GLY A 27 0.45 9.73 -1.99
C GLY A 27 1.14 10.17 -3.29
N VAL A 28 0.40 10.46 -4.36
CA VAL A 28 0.95 10.90 -5.66
C VAL A 28 -0.01 11.93 -6.24
N GLY A 29 0.42 13.20 -6.33
CA GLY A 29 -0.24 14.19 -7.19
C GLY A 29 -1.73 14.49 -6.90
N GLY A 30 -2.13 14.59 -5.62
CA GLY A 30 -3.28 15.36 -5.15
C GLY A 30 -4.56 15.38 -5.99
N GLU A 31 -5.38 14.32 -5.98
CA GLU A 31 -6.79 14.43 -6.36
C GLU A 31 -7.71 13.68 -5.37
N ARG A 32 -8.18 14.44 -4.38
CA ARG A 32 -9.09 13.97 -3.31
C ARG A 32 -10.48 13.59 -3.82
N GLU A 33 -10.87 14.01 -5.02
CA GLU A 33 -12.20 13.83 -5.62
C GLU A 33 -12.38 12.46 -6.30
N ASN A 34 -11.30 11.70 -6.49
CA ASN A 34 -11.32 10.47 -7.27
C ASN A 34 -11.59 9.19 -6.43
N ALA A 35 -11.69 9.27 -5.10
CA ALA A 35 -11.77 8.06 -4.26
C ALA A 35 -13.08 7.29 -4.46
N GLU A 36 -14.20 8.00 -4.62
CA GLU A 36 -15.52 7.40 -4.85
C GLU A 36 -15.63 6.82 -6.26
N ALA A 37 -15.13 7.53 -7.28
CA ALA A 37 -15.10 7.06 -8.66
C ALA A 37 -14.19 5.82 -8.82
N LEU A 38 -13.03 5.82 -8.15
CA LEU A 38 -12.15 4.66 -8.09
C LEU A 38 -12.82 3.49 -7.36
N LEU A 39 -13.49 3.76 -6.22
CA LEU A 39 -14.23 2.73 -5.51
C LEU A 39 -15.31 2.11 -6.39
N GLU A 40 -16.11 2.91 -7.10
CA GLU A 40 -17.11 2.40 -8.03
C GLU A 40 -16.50 1.57 -9.16
N LYS A 41 -15.37 2.03 -9.74
CA LYS A 41 -14.66 1.28 -10.78
C LYS A 41 -14.20 -0.09 -10.27
N LEU A 42 -13.64 -0.13 -9.06
CA LEU A 42 -13.18 -1.37 -8.43
C LEU A 42 -14.35 -2.27 -8.04
N LEU A 43 -15.43 -1.73 -7.49
CA LEU A 43 -16.65 -2.49 -7.20
C LEU A 43 -17.22 -3.12 -8.46
N ARG A 44 -17.30 -2.39 -9.58
CA ARG A 44 -17.72 -2.94 -10.88
C ARG A 44 -16.79 -4.06 -11.35
N LYS A 45 -15.47 -3.92 -11.18
CA LYS A 45 -14.48 -4.96 -11.51
C LYS A 45 -14.71 -6.25 -10.70
N HIS A 46 -15.12 -6.11 -9.45
CA HIS A 46 -15.42 -7.23 -8.54
C HIS A 46 -16.90 -7.67 -8.56
N SER A 47 -17.71 -7.17 -9.49
CA SER A 47 -19.15 -7.46 -9.58
C SER A 47 -19.92 -7.17 -8.29
N MET A 48 -19.64 -6.03 -7.66
CA MET A 48 -20.25 -5.56 -6.42
C MET A 48 -20.84 -4.17 -6.53
N THR A 49 -21.70 -3.84 -5.57
CA THR A 49 -22.26 -2.52 -5.33
C THR A 49 -21.81 -1.98 -3.97
N LEU A 50 -22.03 -0.69 -3.72
CA LEU A 50 -21.77 -0.09 -2.42
C LEU A 50 -22.63 -0.71 -1.30
N ALA A 51 -23.85 -1.14 -1.62
CA ALA A 51 -24.73 -1.82 -0.68
C ALA A 51 -24.16 -3.18 -0.26
N ASP A 52 -23.45 -3.88 -1.16
CA ASP A 52 -22.82 -5.16 -0.85
C ASP A 52 -21.67 -5.02 0.15
N LEU A 53 -21.02 -3.85 0.25
CA LEU A 53 -20.01 -3.56 1.28
C LEU A 53 -20.63 -3.25 2.65
N GLU A 54 -21.87 -2.77 2.67
CA GLU A 54 -22.63 -2.47 3.88
C GLU A 54 -23.45 -3.68 4.37
N GLY A 55 -23.59 -4.69 3.52
CA GLY A 55 -24.22 -5.97 3.81
C GLY A 55 -23.66 -6.57 5.10
N THR A 56 -24.57 -6.64 6.08
CA THR A 56 -24.37 -7.05 7.47
C THR A 56 -23.55 -8.34 7.57
N GLY A 57 -22.80 -8.46 8.67
CA GLY A 57 -22.06 -9.65 9.10
C GLY A 57 -22.95 -10.86 9.43
N ASP A 58 -24.03 -11.06 8.69
CA ASP A 58 -24.95 -12.20 8.77
C ASP A 58 -24.51 -13.37 7.90
N SER A 59 -23.55 -13.14 6.98
CA SER A 59 -22.89 -14.24 6.27
C SER A 59 -21.81 -14.86 7.16
N PRO A 60 -21.73 -16.21 7.21
CA PRO A 60 -20.72 -16.89 8.02
C PRO A 60 -19.34 -16.45 7.59
N GLN A 61 -18.49 -16.12 8.58
CA GLN A 61 -17.09 -15.81 8.32
C GLN A 61 -16.37 -17.08 7.89
N VAL A 62 -15.65 -16.99 6.77
CA VAL A 62 -14.85 -18.09 6.23
C VAL A 62 -13.41 -17.62 6.13
N ARG A 63 -12.48 -18.55 6.34
CA ARG A 63 -11.06 -18.25 6.13
C ARG A 63 -10.78 -18.04 4.66
N VAL A 64 -10.28 -16.87 4.32
CA VAL A 64 -9.73 -16.57 3.00
C VAL A 64 -8.24 -16.36 3.11
N TRP A 65 -7.51 -16.67 2.04
CA TRP A 65 -6.08 -16.42 1.91
C TRP A 65 -5.86 -15.39 0.82
N VAL A 66 -5.23 -14.27 1.18
CA VAL A 66 -4.86 -13.22 0.24
C VAL A 66 -3.35 -13.30 0.02
N SER A 67 -2.95 -13.36 -1.25
CA SER A 67 -1.54 -13.55 -1.63
C SER A 67 -0.81 -12.22 -1.75
N ALA A 68 0.43 -12.22 -1.27
CA ALA A 68 1.48 -11.23 -1.49
C ALA A 68 2.62 -11.89 -2.28
N SER A 69 3.47 -11.08 -2.92
CA SER A 69 4.62 -11.58 -3.69
C SER A 69 5.83 -11.91 -2.83
N ASP A 70 5.98 -11.22 -1.70
CA ASP A 70 7.17 -11.32 -0.85
C ASP A 70 6.84 -11.01 0.62
N ALA A 71 7.86 -11.04 1.46
CA ALA A 71 7.71 -10.79 2.89
C ALA A 71 7.30 -9.35 3.21
N GLU A 72 7.71 -8.36 2.41
CA GLU A 72 7.40 -6.95 2.63
C GLU A 72 5.95 -6.64 2.26
N GLU A 73 5.51 -7.11 1.08
CA GLU A 73 4.11 -7.04 0.67
C GLU A 73 3.20 -7.73 1.70
N ARG A 74 3.63 -8.87 2.26
CA ARG A 74 2.87 -9.57 3.31
C ARG A 74 2.71 -8.71 4.57
N ILE A 75 3.71 -7.91 4.93
CA ILE A 75 3.62 -6.97 6.06
C ILE A 75 2.56 -5.91 5.76
N VAL A 76 2.62 -5.28 4.58
CA VAL A 76 1.66 -4.25 4.17
C VAL A 76 0.23 -4.81 4.14
N LEU A 77 0.04 -5.98 3.54
CA LEU A 77 -1.26 -6.67 3.50
C LEU A 77 -1.80 -7.00 4.90
N SER A 78 -0.93 -7.42 5.83
CA SER A 78 -1.33 -7.70 7.21
C SER A 78 -1.81 -6.42 7.92
N GLN A 79 -1.09 -5.31 7.75
CA GLN A 79 -1.51 -4.02 8.32
C GLN A 79 -2.80 -3.50 7.70
N LEU A 80 -2.99 -3.73 6.39
CA LEU A 80 -4.22 -3.38 5.69
C LEU A 80 -5.42 -4.17 6.22
N ALA A 81 -5.26 -5.48 6.46
CA ALA A 81 -6.30 -6.31 7.07
C ALA A 81 -6.69 -5.81 8.47
N ILE A 82 -5.69 -5.45 9.31
CA ILE A 82 -5.92 -4.86 10.63
C ILE A 82 -6.64 -3.51 10.51
N ARG A 83 -6.25 -2.68 9.54
CA ARG A 83 -6.87 -1.36 9.30
C ARG A 83 -8.32 -1.47 8.87
N LEU A 84 -8.66 -2.49 8.08
CA LEU A 84 -10.01 -2.75 7.59
C LEU A 84 -10.88 -3.44 8.62
N PHE A 85 -10.37 -4.38 9.42
CA PHE A 85 -11.20 -5.24 10.27
C PHE A 85 -10.94 -5.12 11.77
N GLY A 86 -9.97 -4.29 12.16
CA GLY A 86 -9.52 -4.13 13.54
C GLY A 86 -8.54 -5.22 13.98
N THR A 87 -8.02 -5.07 15.20
CA THR A 87 -7.02 -5.97 15.80
C THR A 87 -7.61 -7.22 16.45
N ARG A 88 -8.93 -7.27 16.64
CA ARG A 88 -9.62 -8.42 17.25
C ARG A 88 -9.64 -9.65 16.33
N ARG A 89 -9.43 -9.45 15.01
CA ARG A 89 -9.36 -10.56 14.06
C ARG A 89 -7.98 -11.20 14.10
N LYS A 90 -7.98 -12.52 14.25
CA LYS A 90 -6.77 -13.30 14.11
C LYS A 90 -6.34 -13.31 12.64
N LEU A 91 -5.05 -13.09 12.42
CA LEU A 91 -4.41 -13.30 11.12
C LEU A 91 -3.61 -14.61 11.16
N TRP A 92 -3.54 -15.29 10.03
CA TRP A 92 -2.76 -16.51 9.87
C TRP A 92 -1.70 -16.33 8.78
N THR A 93 -0.57 -17.01 8.95
CA THR A 93 0.50 -17.09 7.96
C THR A 93 0.86 -18.54 7.71
N GLN A 94 1.20 -18.90 6.48
CA GLN A 94 1.73 -20.22 6.15
C GLN A 94 3.24 -20.16 5.97
N GLN A 95 3.96 -21.16 6.50
CA GLN A 95 5.38 -21.31 6.24
C GLN A 95 5.62 -21.53 4.74
N GLY A 96 6.67 -20.90 4.21
CA GLY A 96 7.03 -20.99 2.79
C GLY A 96 6.07 -20.26 1.83
N ARG A 97 5.07 -19.53 2.35
CA ARG A 97 4.16 -18.73 1.53
C ARG A 97 4.07 -17.28 2.02
N PHE A 98 3.83 -16.39 1.07
CA PHE A 98 3.58 -14.99 1.32
C PHE A 98 2.07 -14.71 1.31
N GLU A 99 1.31 -15.48 2.09
CA GLU A 99 -0.15 -15.34 2.16
C GLU A 99 -0.58 -14.90 3.56
N VAL A 100 -1.62 -14.07 3.63
CA VAL A 100 -2.29 -13.67 4.86
C VAL A 100 -3.67 -14.32 4.88
N GLY A 101 -3.91 -15.15 5.89
CA GLY A 101 -5.21 -15.73 6.17
C GLY A 101 -6.01 -14.81 7.08
N VAL A 102 -7.30 -14.61 6.79
CA VAL A 102 -8.23 -13.87 7.65
C VAL A 102 -9.64 -14.47 7.54
N ASP A 103 -10.36 -14.54 8.66
CA ASP A 103 -11.75 -15.01 8.68
C ASP A 103 -12.64 -13.79 8.41
N VAL A 104 -13.38 -13.82 7.32
CA VAL A 104 -14.15 -12.67 6.78
C VAL A 104 -15.46 -13.13 6.16
N SER A 105 -16.46 -12.24 6.17
CA SER A 105 -17.66 -12.40 5.35
C SER A 105 -17.32 -12.25 3.85
N SER A 106 -18.28 -12.56 2.98
CA SER A 106 -18.12 -12.34 1.53
C SER A 106 -17.87 -10.86 1.18
N SER A 107 -18.57 -9.94 1.85
CA SER A 107 -18.43 -8.50 1.66
C SER A 107 -17.05 -7.99 2.13
N GLU A 108 -16.58 -8.50 3.26
CA GLU A 108 -15.27 -8.17 3.80
C GLU A 108 -14.13 -8.75 2.97
N LYS A 109 -14.28 -9.98 2.46
CA LYS A 109 -13.32 -10.57 1.52
C LYS A 109 -13.09 -9.64 0.33
N ALA A 110 -14.16 -9.17 -0.29
CA ALA A 110 -14.00 -8.28 -1.43
C ALA A 110 -13.44 -6.91 -1.04
N ALA A 111 -13.77 -6.40 0.16
CA ALA A 111 -13.18 -5.17 0.66
C ALA A 111 -11.66 -5.26 0.81
N ILE A 112 -11.12 -6.37 1.33
CA ILE A 112 -9.66 -6.55 1.41
C ILE A 112 -9.02 -6.76 0.03
N GLU A 113 -9.67 -7.47 -0.89
CA GLU A 113 -9.17 -7.63 -2.26
C GLU A 113 -9.08 -6.29 -3.00
N ILE A 114 -10.14 -5.48 -2.94
CA ILE A 114 -10.19 -4.14 -3.54
C ILE A 114 -9.11 -3.23 -2.93
N ALA A 115 -9.01 -3.21 -1.59
CA ALA A 115 -8.02 -2.40 -0.92
C ALA A 115 -6.59 -2.84 -1.26
N TRP A 116 -6.37 -4.15 -1.33
CA TRP A 116 -5.04 -4.71 -1.60
C TRP A 116 -4.57 -4.40 -3.01
N GLU A 117 -5.46 -4.43 -4.01
CA GLU A 117 -5.12 -4.05 -5.38
C GLU A 117 -4.51 -2.63 -5.43
N VAL A 118 -5.13 -1.67 -4.76
CA VAL A 118 -4.66 -0.29 -4.73
C VAL A 118 -3.36 -0.13 -3.94
N TYR A 119 -3.29 -0.71 -2.74
CA TYR A 119 -2.12 -0.56 -1.89
C TYR A 119 -0.90 -1.29 -2.42
N ARG A 120 -1.08 -2.40 -3.14
CA ARG A 120 0.02 -3.14 -3.73
C ARG A 120 0.71 -2.32 -4.83
N GLU A 121 -0.06 -1.62 -5.66
CA GLU A 121 0.48 -0.73 -6.69
C GLU A 121 1.20 0.48 -6.06
N ALA A 122 0.55 1.16 -5.11
CA ALA A 122 1.15 2.29 -4.39
C ALA A 122 2.43 1.87 -3.62
N PHE A 123 2.44 0.68 -3.02
CA PHE A 123 3.61 0.14 -2.34
C PHE A 123 4.74 -0.20 -3.31
N ALA A 124 4.43 -0.76 -4.48
CA ALA A 124 5.43 -1.03 -5.50
C ALA A 124 6.14 0.25 -5.97
N GLU A 125 5.38 1.34 -6.16
CA GLU A 125 5.93 2.65 -6.51
C GLU A 125 6.79 3.24 -5.37
N ALA A 126 6.29 3.23 -4.14
CA ALA A 126 7.05 3.71 -2.97
C ALA A 126 8.35 2.91 -2.78
N ARG A 127 8.30 1.59 -2.95
CA ARG A 127 9.46 0.70 -2.87
C ARG A 127 10.46 1.00 -3.98
N HIS A 128 10.01 1.27 -5.20
CA HIS A 128 10.89 1.67 -6.28
C HIS A 128 11.60 3.00 -5.99
N ALA A 129 10.87 4.00 -5.52
CA ALA A 129 11.45 5.29 -5.12
C ALA A 129 12.48 5.13 -3.98
N LEU A 130 12.22 4.25 -3.01
CA LEU A 130 13.17 3.92 -1.95
C LEU A 130 14.47 3.33 -2.49
N VAL A 131 14.38 2.38 -3.42
CA VAL A 131 15.56 1.77 -4.05
C VAL A 131 16.38 2.82 -4.81
N LEU A 132 15.73 3.67 -5.59
CA LEU A 132 16.41 4.76 -6.31
C LEU A 132 17.07 5.74 -5.33
N GLY A 133 16.36 6.17 -4.29
CA GLY A 133 16.89 7.09 -3.28
C GLY A 133 18.10 6.52 -2.56
N PHE A 134 18.07 5.22 -2.24
CA PHE A 134 19.22 4.52 -1.70
C PHE A 134 20.40 4.53 -2.70
N CYS A 135 20.18 4.17 -3.96
CA CYS A 135 21.24 4.22 -4.98
C CYS A 135 21.86 5.62 -5.13
N PHE A 136 21.05 6.69 -5.11
CA PHE A 136 21.53 8.07 -5.15
C PHE A 136 22.34 8.45 -3.91
N LYS A 137 21.87 8.11 -2.71
CA LYS A 137 22.56 8.46 -1.45
C LYS A 137 23.97 7.88 -1.35
N HIS A 138 24.19 6.75 -2.00
CA HIS A 138 25.42 5.96 -1.94
C HIS A 138 26.24 5.98 -3.23
N ASP A 139 25.88 6.82 -4.20
CA ASP A 139 26.61 6.97 -5.47
C ASP A 139 26.79 5.61 -6.20
N LEU A 140 25.75 4.75 -6.20
CA LEU A 140 25.82 3.39 -6.76
C LEU A 140 25.63 3.33 -8.29
N TYR A 141 25.39 4.47 -8.94
CA TYR A 141 25.28 4.55 -10.39
C TYR A 141 26.67 4.59 -11.04
N ALA A 142 26.80 4.00 -12.22
CA ALA A 142 27.99 4.17 -13.03
C ALA A 142 28.14 5.66 -13.42
N SER A 143 29.33 6.24 -13.27
CA SER A 143 29.63 7.54 -13.88
C SER A 143 29.66 7.35 -15.40
N GLU A 144 28.53 7.57 -16.06
CA GLU A 144 28.49 7.76 -17.51
C GLU A 144 28.52 9.27 -17.79
N GLU A 145 29.47 9.67 -18.63
CA GLU A 145 29.49 10.99 -19.25
C GLU A 145 28.26 11.13 -20.16
N ASN A 146 27.42 12.12 -19.87
CA ASN A 146 26.51 12.81 -20.79
C ASN A 146 25.47 11.97 -21.56
N GLY A 147 24.22 12.09 -21.12
CA GLY A 147 23.05 11.89 -21.97
C GLY A 147 21.86 12.63 -21.39
N SER A 148 21.64 13.89 -21.80
CA SER A 148 20.43 14.62 -21.43
C SER A 148 19.24 14.05 -22.21
N THR A 149 18.61 13.02 -21.66
CA THR A 149 17.29 12.58 -22.11
C THR A 149 16.24 13.49 -21.48
N GLU A 150 15.29 13.99 -22.27
CA GLU A 150 14.14 14.70 -21.71
C GLU A 150 13.38 13.75 -20.77
N MET A 151 13.43 14.02 -19.47
CA MET A 151 12.65 13.30 -18.47
C MET A 151 11.18 13.72 -18.53
N SER A 152 10.28 12.75 -18.52
CA SER A 152 8.85 12.98 -18.30
C SER A 152 8.58 13.54 -16.89
N ASP A 153 7.41 14.16 -16.71
CA ASP A 153 7.02 14.70 -15.40
C ASP A 153 6.87 13.61 -14.33
N GLU A 154 6.44 12.41 -14.71
CA GLU A 154 6.41 11.24 -13.83
C GLU A 154 7.82 10.83 -13.37
N GLU A 155 8.80 10.80 -14.28
CA GLU A 155 10.19 10.50 -13.94
C GLU A 155 10.80 11.59 -13.03
N ARG A 156 10.45 12.87 -13.24
CA ARG A 156 10.86 13.96 -12.36
C ARG A 156 10.26 13.85 -10.96
N GLU A 157 8.99 13.48 -10.85
CA GLU A 157 8.34 13.25 -9.55
C GLU A 157 8.96 12.05 -8.84
N ARG A 158 9.18 10.93 -9.54
CA ARG A 158 9.90 9.77 -8.97
C ARG A 158 11.30 10.15 -8.50
N GLY A 159 12.02 10.97 -9.27
CA GLY A 159 13.31 11.53 -8.89
C GLY A 159 13.22 12.37 -7.61
N ARG A 160 12.21 13.24 -7.50
CA ARG A 160 11.97 14.05 -6.28
C ARG A 160 11.67 13.18 -5.05
N CYS A 161 10.78 12.19 -5.19
CA CYS A 161 10.48 11.24 -4.11
C CYS A 161 11.73 10.45 -3.68
N ALA A 162 12.51 9.97 -4.64
CA ALA A 162 13.77 9.27 -4.39
C ALA A 162 14.77 10.18 -3.64
N MET A 163 14.91 11.44 -4.03
CA MET A 163 15.79 12.41 -3.37
C MET A 163 15.34 12.71 -1.94
N ALA A 164 14.04 12.92 -1.71
CA ALA A 164 13.49 13.14 -0.37
C ALA A 164 13.73 11.92 0.55
N LEU A 165 13.62 10.70 0.01
CA LEU A 165 13.98 9.48 0.74
C LEU A 165 15.49 9.40 0.98
N ALA A 166 16.32 9.75 -0.01
CA ALA A 166 17.78 9.76 0.13
C ALA A 166 18.24 10.64 1.30
N ASP A 167 17.60 11.80 1.51
CA ASP A 167 17.96 12.73 2.58
C ASP A 167 17.81 12.13 3.98
N VAL A 168 16.79 11.30 4.20
CA VAL A 168 16.53 10.67 5.51
C VAL A 168 17.26 9.34 5.71
N LEU A 169 17.88 8.78 4.66
CA LEU A 169 18.62 7.52 4.76
C LEU A 169 20.01 7.71 5.40
N PRO A 170 20.44 6.78 6.28
CA PRO A 170 21.78 6.79 6.84
C PRO A 170 22.83 6.53 5.74
N LYS A 171 23.90 7.34 5.69
CA LYS A 171 25.02 7.10 4.77
C LYS A 171 25.93 6.01 5.36
N VAL A 172 26.18 4.99 4.57
CA VAL A 172 27.17 3.94 4.84
C VAL A 172 28.45 4.41 4.18
N GLU A 173 29.57 4.38 4.93
CA GLU A 173 30.88 4.68 4.36
C GLU A 173 31.19 3.66 3.27
N SER A 174 31.33 4.15 2.03
CA SER A 174 31.77 3.31 0.92
C SER A 174 33.17 2.79 1.27
N PRO A 175 33.43 1.48 1.17
CA PRO A 175 34.77 0.95 1.38
C PRO A 175 35.69 1.67 0.40
N GLY A 176 36.56 2.53 0.93
CA GLY A 176 37.44 3.36 0.14
C GLY A 176 38.10 2.50 -0.92
N ARG A 177 37.96 2.92 -2.20
CA ARG A 177 38.42 2.20 -3.38
C ARG A 177 39.89 1.80 -3.17
N ARG A 178 40.14 0.59 -2.63
CA ARG A 178 41.47 0.00 -2.54
C ARG A 178 41.82 -0.57 -3.91
N LEU A 179 41.89 0.30 -4.91
CA LEU A 179 42.67 0.01 -6.08
C LEU A 179 44.09 0.41 -5.71
N GLY A 180 44.86 -0.59 -5.26
CA GLY A 180 46.28 -0.43 -4.98
C GLY A 180 46.95 0.15 -6.22
N SER A 181 47.56 1.32 -6.06
CA SER A 181 48.61 1.78 -6.95
C SER A 181 49.86 0.98 -6.58
N GLY A 182 50.12 -0.08 -7.32
CA GLY A 182 51.31 -0.92 -7.23
C GLY A 182 51.73 -1.36 -8.62
#